data_AF-A0A0W0ZXG5-F1
#
_entry.id   AF-A0A0W0ZXG5-F1
#
_cell.length_a   1.000
_cell.length_b   1.000
_cell.length_c   1.000
_cell.angle_alpha   90.00
_cell.angle_beta   90.00
_cell.angle_gamma   90.00
#
_symmetry.space_group_name_H-M   'P 1'
#
loop_
_entity.id
_entity.type
_entity.pdbx_description
1 polymer ?
#
loop_
_entity_poly.entity_id
_entity_poly.type
_entity_poly.pdbx_seq_one_letter_code
_entity_poly.pdbx_strand_id
1 'polypeptide(L)'
;MFFDQKVAIYKGMIQYLLDSTNYPLHRLANLSNSPIAHLQLIYHHNRLLQDNNIELNLLKLFMLFIDMEQKSKWKTKSFQDI
;
A
#
# COMPACT_ATOMS: atom_id res chain seq x y z
N MET A 1 -11.37 19.29 -0.48
CA MET A 1 -10.12 19.48 0.29
C MET A 1 -9.70 18.22 1.04
N PHE A 2 -10.42 17.76 2.07
CA PHE A 2 -10.04 16.52 2.80
C PHE A 2 -10.11 15.24 1.95
N PHE A 3 -11.16 15.09 1.13
CA PHE A 3 -11.31 13.92 0.25
C PHE A 3 -10.17 13.80 -0.77
N ASP A 4 -9.81 14.90 -1.41
CA ASP A 4 -8.75 14.94 -2.41
C ASP A 4 -7.38 14.60 -1.81
N GLN A 5 -7.10 15.10 -0.59
CA GLN A 5 -5.90 14.75 0.16
C GLN A 5 -5.87 13.26 0.53
N LYS A 6 -7.00 12.70 0.97
CA LYS A 6 -7.13 11.29 1.33
C LYS A 6 -6.85 10.38 0.13
N VAL A 7 -7.42 10.71 -1.04
CA VAL A 7 -7.16 10.01 -2.30
C VAL A 7 -5.68 10.08 -2.66
N ALA A 8 -5.06 11.25 -2.54
CA ALA A 8 -3.64 11.43 -2.83
C ALA A 8 -2.75 10.56 -1.92
N ILE A 9 -3.08 10.47 -0.63
CA ILE A 9 -2.37 9.60 0.33
C ILE A 9 -2.46 8.14 -0.09
N TYR A 10 -3.67 7.64 -0.41
CA TYR A 10 -3.83 6.25 -0.82
C TYR A 10 -3.15 5.93 -2.15
N LYS A 11 -3.18 6.88 -3.10
CA LYS A 11 -2.42 6.74 -4.33
C LYS A 11 -0.91 6.65 -4.05
N GLY A 12 -0.40 7.49 -3.16
CA GLY A 12 1.00 7.45 -2.72
C GLY A 12 1.38 6.11 -2.07
N MET A 13 0.49 5.55 -1.24
CA MET A 13 0.69 4.21 -0.64
C MET A 13 0.75 3.12 -1.71
N ILE A 14 -0.16 3.15 -2.69
CA ILE A 14 -0.17 2.18 -3.79
C ILE A 14 1.12 2.32 -4.62
N GLN A 15 1.51 3.54 -4.98
CA GLN A 15 2.74 3.80 -5.73
C GLN A 15 3.96 3.26 -4.98
N TYR A 16 4.09 3.58 -3.69
CA TYR A 16 5.17 3.07 -2.85
C TYR A 16 5.25 1.55 -2.86
N LEU A 17 4.11 0.86 -2.72
CA LEU A 17 4.06 -0.59 -2.74
C LEU A 17 4.47 -1.16 -4.10
N LEU A 18 4.01 -0.57 -5.21
CA LEU A 18 4.42 -0.98 -6.55
C LEU A 18 5.94 -0.88 -6.71
N ASP A 19 6.51 0.27 -6.34
CA ASP A 19 7.93 0.57 -6.53
C ASP A 19 8.82 -0.29 -5.61
N SER A 20 8.39 -0.49 -4.36
CA SER A 20 9.20 -1.15 -3.33
C SER A 20 9.15 -2.67 -3.40
N THR A 21 8.11 -3.23 -4.01
CA THR A 21 7.90 -4.69 -4.07
C THR A 21 8.09 -5.26 -5.47
N ASN A 22 8.07 -4.40 -6.49
CA ASN A 22 8.00 -4.76 -7.90
C ASN A 22 6.77 -5.63 -8.23
N TYR A 23 5.74 -5.63 -7.37
CA TYR A 23 4.50 -6.34 -7.61
C TYR A 23 3.61 -5.54 -8.55
N PRO A 24 2.92 -6.21 -9.49
CA PRO A 24 1.89 -5.56 -10.28
C PRO A 24 0.67 -5.23 -9.42
N LEU A 25 -0.13 -4.24 -9.85
CA LEU A 25 -1.30 -3.76 -9.11
C LEU A 25 -2.30 -4.87 -8.75
N HIS A 26 -2.49 -5.86 -9.64
CA HIS A 26 -3.37 -7.01 -9.38
C HIS A 26 -2.90 -7.85 -8.17
N ARG A 27 -1.58 -7.96 -7.96
CA ARG A 27 -1.03 -8.72 -6.85
C ARG A 27 -1.26 -7.97 -5.53
N LEU A 28 -1.14 -6.65 -5.53
CA LEU A 28 -1.47 -5.81 -4.38
C LEU A 28 -2.96 -5.92 -4.01
N ALA A 29 -3.86 -5.90 -5.01
CA ALA A 29 -5.29 -6.08 -4.79
C ALA A 29 -5.63 -7.42 -4.13
N ASN A 30 -4.99 -8.50 -4.60
CA ASN A 30 -5.14 -9.83 -4.00
C ASN A 30 -4.62 -9.87 -2.56
N LEU A 31 -3.46 -9.24 -2.28
CA LEU A 31 -2.86 -9.20 -0.94
C LEU A 31 -3.67 -8.33 0.03
N SER A 32 -4.31 -7.27 -0.45
CA SER A 32 -5.21 -6.43 0.35
C SER A 32 -6.62 -7.00 0.42
N ASN A 33 -6.91 -8.19 -0.12
CA ASN A 33 -8.27 -8.73 -0.19
C ASN A 33 -9.30 -7.70 -0.72
N SER A 34 -8.92 -6.98 -1.77
CA SER A 34 -9.70 -5.90 -2.35
C SER A 34 -9.90 -6.14 -3.85
N PRO A 35 -11.06 -5.78 -4.44
CA PRO A 35 -11.24 -5.83 -5.88
C PRO A 35 -10.20 -4.96 -6.59
N ILE A 36 -9.57 -5.49 -7.65
CA ILE A 36 -8.58 -4.75 -8.44
C ILE A 36 -9.14 -3.43 -8.98
N ALA A 37 -10.43 -3.40 -9.33
CA ALA A 37 -11.13 -2.22 -9.81
C ALA A 37 -11.05 -1.05 -8.81
N HIS A 38 -11.07 -1.32 -7.50
CA HIS A 38 -10.99 -0.27 -6.49
C HIS A 38 -9.60 0.35 -6.42
N LEU A 39 -8.55 -0.47 -6.50
CA LEU A 39 -7.18 0.04 -6.56
C LEU A 39 -6.94 0.80 -7.87
N GLN A 40 -7.51 0.34 -8.99
CA GLN A 40 -7.45 1.05 -10.27
C GLN A 40 -8.13 2.43 -10.21
N LEU A 41 -9.30 2.53 -9.55
CA LEU A 41 -9.98 3.81 -9.34
C LEU A 41 -9.12 4.80 -8.57
N ILE A 42 -8.45 4.36 -7.49
CA ILE A 42 -7.57 5.22 -6.70
C ILE A 42 -6.35 5.62 -7.54
N TYR A 43 -5.66 4.63 -8.12
CA TYR A 43 -4.35 4.81 -8.74
C TYR A 43 -4.41 5.54 -10.09
N HIS A 44 -5.34 5.17 -10.97
CA HIS A 44 -5.46 5.74 -12.31
C HIS A 44 -6.43 6.90 -12.39
N HIS A 45 -7.47 6.91 -11.57
CA HIS A 45 -8.57 7.87 -11.71
C HIS A 45 -8.69 8.85 -10.54
N ASN A 46 -7.84 8.76 -9.52
CA ASN A 46 -7.92 9.56 -8.30
C ASN A 46 -9.34 9.52 -7.69
N ARG A 47 -9.97 8.34 -7.70
CA ARG A 47 -11.31 8.11 -7.19
C ARG A 47 -11.26 7.10 -6.05
N LEU A 48 -11.92 7.44 -4.95
CA LEU A 48 -12.10 6.56 -3.82
C LEU A 48 -13.59 6.29 -3.66
N LEU A 49 -13.96 5.01 -3.62
CA LEU A 49 -15.30 4.63 -3.24
C LEU A 49 -15.46 4.79 -1.73
N GLN A 50 -16.64 5.20 -1.27
CA GLN A 50 -16.95 5.31 0.15
C GLN A 50 -17.19 3.92 0.77
N ASP A 51 -16.20 3.03 0.64
CA ASP A 51 -16.17 1.72 1.27
C ASP A 51 -14.99 1.66 2.24
N ASN A 52 -15.32 1.80 3.53
CA ASN A 52 -14.35 1.83 4.62
C ASN A 52 -13.52 0.53 4.71
N ASN A 53 -14.04 -0.61 4.23
CA ASN A 53 -13.30 -1.87 4.28
C ASN A 53 -12.12 -1.86 3.31
N ILE A 54 -12.28 -1.23 2.15
CA ILE A 54 -11.22 -1.12 1.13
C ILE A 54 -10.09 -0.23 1.64
N GLU A 55 -10.43 0.89 2.25
CA GLU A 55 -9.46 1.77 2.88
C GLU A 55 -8.70 1.05 3.99
N LEU A 56 -9.42 0.36 4.88
CA LEU A 56 -8.83 -0.38 5.99
C LEU A 56 -7.90 -1.49 5.49
N ASN A 57 -8.29 -2.18 4.44
CA ASN A 57 -7.50 -3.25 3.83
C ASN A 57 -6.21 -2.73 3.19
N LEU A 58 -6.26 -1.60 2.49
CA LEU A 58 -5.07 -0.96 1.93
C LEU A 58 -4.13 -0.49 3.06
N LEU A 59 -4.67 0.11 4.12
CA LEU A 59 -3.89 0.54 5.28
C LEU A 59 -3.20 -0.65 5.96
N LYS A 60 -3.91 -1.77 6.16
CA LYS A 60 -3.33 -3.00 6.73
C LYS A 60 -2.19 -3.54 5.89
N LEU A 61 -2.37 -3.60 4.57
CA LEU A 61 -1.32 -4.05 3.66
C LEU A 61 -0.10 -3.14 3.74
N PHE A 62 -0.31 -1.84 3.70
CA PHE A 62 0.76 -0.85 3.79
C PHE A 62 1.54 -0.97 5.11
N MET A 63 0.86 -1.02 6.26
CA MET A 63 1.50 -1.19 7.57
C MET A 63 2.30 -2.50 7.64
N LEU A 64 1.76 -3.60 7.13
CA LEU A 64 2.46 -4.89 7.10
C LEU A 64 3.76 -4.81 6.28
N PHE A 65 3.76 -4.11 5.15
CA PHE A 65 4.97 -3.90 4.35
C PHE A 65 6.02 -3.05 5.06
N ILE A 66 5.61 -1.94 5.69
CA ILE A 66 6.51 -1.10 6.48
C ILE A 66 7.12 -1.92 7.63
N ASP A 67 6.32 -2.71 8.35
CA ASP A 67 6.82 -3.57 9.42
C ASP A 67 7.86 -4.59 8.93
N MET A 68 7.62 -5.21 7.77
CA MET A 68 8.56 -6.16 7.17
C MET A 68 9.86 -5.48 6.74
N GLU A 69 9.76 -4.31 6.12
CA GLU A 69 10.93 -3.54 5.68
C GLU A 69 11.78 -3.09 6.88
N GLN A 70 11.14 -2.60 7.94
CA GLN A 70 11.84 -2.26 9.17
C GLN A 70 12.54 -3.49 9.75
N LYS A 71 11.83 -4.62 9.91
CA LYS A 71 12.42 -5.88 10.40
C LYS A 71 13.58 -6.37 9.54
N SER A 72 13.53 -6.20 8.22
CA SER A 72 14.63 -6.52 7.32
C SER A 72 15.84 -5.62 7.60
N LYS A 73 15.64 -4.31 7.75
CA LYS A 73 16.69 -3.34 8.10
C LYS A 73 17.34 -3.65 9.47
N TRP A 74 16.56 -4.04 10.48
CA TRP A 74 17.09 -4.47 11.78
C TRP A 74 17.99 -5.69 11.66
N LYS A 75 17.60 -6.70 10.86
CA LYS A 75 18.43 -7.89 10.61
C LYS A 75 19.74 -7.53 9.91
N THR A 76 19.70 -6.70 8.88
CA THR A 76 20.92 -6.31 8.15
C THR A 76 21.92 -5.56 9.03
N LYS A 77 21.45 -4.67 9.93
CA LYS A 77 22.33 -4.00 10.91
C LYS A 77 22.96 -4.99 11.89
N SER A 78 22.20 -5.93 12.46
CA SER A 78 22.75 -6.89 13.44
C SER A 78 23.82 -7.81 12.86
N PHE A 79 23.86 -8.04 11.55
CA PHE A 79 24.92 -8.82 10.88
C PHE A 79 26.16 -8.01 10.51
N GLN A 80 26.09 -6.67 10.51
CA GLN A 80 27.24 -5.79 10.22
C GLN A 80 28.01 -5.39 11.48
N ASP A 81 27.45 -5.64 12.67
CA ASP A 81 28.03 -5.32 13.97
C ASP A 81 28.71 -6.52 14.67
N ILE A 82 28.99 -7.61 13.93
CA ILE A 82 29.69 -8.83 14.42
C ILE A 82 31.02 -9.03 13.68
#